data_AF-A0A8D8ZU50-F1
#
_entry.id   AF-A0A8D8ZU50-F1
#
_cell.length_a   1.000
_cell.length_b   1.000
_cell.length_c   1.000
_cell.angle_alpha   90.00
_cell.angle_beta   90.00
_cell.angle_gamma   90.00
#
_symmetry.space_group_name_H-M   'P 1'
#
loop_
_entity.id
_entity.type
_entity.pdbx_description
1 polymer ?
#
loop_
_entity_poly.entity_id
_entity_poly.type
_entity_poly.pdbx_seq_one_letter_code
_entity_poly.pdbx_strand_id
1 'polypeptide(L)'
;MKEKVGILTGLQEKHEIQSHQYDQLVERYSPHSIKDQLLTSVMHHEDESDRLVEDFLGKQIDLDTFLNTYMEKRRVAHRLRVKEERLKYQLDALAKASH
;
A
#
# COMPACT_ATOMS: atom_id res chain seq x y z
N MET A 1 -9.08 -8.98 47.98
CA MET A 1 -7.74 -9.07 47.36
C MET A 1 -7.75 -9.90 46.07
N LYS A 2 -8.24 -11.15 46.08
CA LYS A 2 -8.27 -12.02 44.87
C LYS A 2 -9.04 -11.44 43.67
N GLU A 3 -10.19 -10.81 43.91
CA GLU A 3 -10.99 -10.17 42.85
C GLU A 3 -10.27 -9.00 42.18
N LYS A 4 -9.62 -8.12 42.96
CA LYS A 4 -8.80 -7.03 42.42
C LYS A 4 -7.62 -7.53 41.60
N VAL A 5 -6.99 -8.64 42.02
CA VAL A 5 -5.91 -9.27 41.25
C VAL A 5 -6.45 -9.84 39.93
N GLY A 6 -7.61 -10.49 39.92
CA GLY A 6 -8.25 -10.99 38.70
C GLY A 6 -8.64 -9.89 37.70
N ILE A 7 -9.09 -8.73 38.20
CA ILE A 7 -9.38 -7.56 37.36
C ILE A 7 -8.08 -6.99 36.77
N LEU A 8 -7.01 -6.91 37.56
CA LEU A 8 -5.71 -6.40 37.10
C LEU A 8 -5.10 -7.32 36.03
N THR A 9 -5.17 -8.64 36.20
CA THR A 9 -4.67 -9.59 35.20
C THR A 9 -5.48 -9.51 33.91
N GLY A 10 -6.81 -9.42 33.99
CA GLY A 10 -7.65 -9.26 32.79
C GLY A 10 -7.42 -7.93 32.08
N LEU A 11 -7.15 -6.85 32.82
CA LEU A 11 -6.80 -5.55 32.24
C LEU A 11 -5.42 -5.58 31.58
N GLN A 12 -4.46 -6.26 32.18
CA GLN A 12 -3.12 -6.45 31.61
C GLN A 12 -3.18 -7.23 30.30
N GLU A 13 -3.88 -8.37 30.26
CA GLU A 13 -4.05 -9.15 29.03
C GLU A 13 -4.70 -8.31 27.91
N LYS A 14 -5.75 -7.56 28.24
CA LYS A 14 -6.41 -6.68 27.26
C LYS A 14 -5.44 -5.59 26.76
N HIS A 15 -4.66 -5.00 27.65
CA HIS A 15 -3.67 -3.99 27.28
C HIS A 15 -2.59 -4.58 26.36
N GLU A 16 -2.07 -5.76 26.67
CA GLU A 16 -1.07 -6.44 25.85
C GLU A 16 -1.60 -6.74 24.44
N ILE A 17 -2.84 -7.24 24.33
CA ILE A 17 -3.48 -7.47 23.03
C ILE A 17 -3.62 -6.16 22.23
N GLN A 18 -4.07 -5.09 22.88
CA GLN A 18 -4.24 -3.79 22.24
C GLN A 18 -2.91 -3.17 21.82
N SER A 19 -1.88 -3.29 22.64
CA SER A 19 -0.53 -2.82 22.34
C SER A 19 0.03 -3.54 21.11
N HIS A 20 -0.09 -4.86 21.06
CA HIS A 20 0.37 -5.63 19.92
C HIS A 20 -0.38 -5.28 18.63
N GLN A 21 -1.70 -5.08 18.69
CA GLN A 21 -2.47 -4.60 17.54
C GLN A 21 -2.01 -3.21 17.10
N TYR A 22 -1.72 -2.32 18.04
CA TYR A 22 -1.19 -0.99 17.74
C TYR A 22 0.15 -1.07 17.01
N ASP A 23 1.10 -1.89 17.50
CA ASP A 23 2.42 -2.05 16.88
C ASP A 23 2.31 -2.56 15.43
N GLN A 24 1.44 -3.53 15.18
CA GLN A 24 1.17 -4.02 13.82
C GLN A 24 0.60 -2.93 12.90
N LEU A 25 -0.30 -2.08 13.42
CA LEU A 25 -0.87 -0.98 12.65
C LEU A 25 0.19 0.08 12.36
N VAL A 26 1.06 0.41 13.33
CA VAL A 26 2.16 1.35 13.15
C VAL A 26 3.10 0.87 12.05
N GLU A 27 3.47 -0.41 12.05
CA GLU A 27 4.32 -0.97 11.00
C GLU A 27 3.64 -0.92 9.63
N ARG A 28 2.39 -1.41 9.56
CA ARG A 28 1.60 -1.49 8.32
C ARG A 28 1.36 -0.13 7.69
N TYR A 29 1.08 0.88 8.50
CA TYR A 29 0.79 2.25 8.05
C TYR A 29 2.00 3.18 8.18
N SER A 30 3.20 2.62 8.38
CA SER A 30 4.42 3.40 8.32
C SER A 30 4.58 4.03 6.92
N PRO A 31 5.16 5.24 6.82
CA PRO A 31 5.40 5.88 5.53
C PRO A 31 6.19 5.01 4.54
N HIS A 32 7.14 4.20 5.03
CA HIS A 32 7.91 3.25 4.23
C HIS A 32 7.02 2.13 3.66
N SER A 33 6.19 1.50 4.52
CA SER A 33 5.23 0.48 4.08
C SER A 33 4.24 1.03 3.05
N ILE A 34 3.73 2.25 3.25
CA ILE A 34 2.83 2.91 2.28
C ILE A 34 3.54 3.13 0.94
N LYS A 35 4.79 3.59 0.94
CA LYS A 35 5.59 3.76 -0.28
C LYS A 35 5.77 2.43 -1.02
N ASP A 36 6.09 1.36 -0.31
CA ASP A 36 6.30 0.04 -0.91
C ASP A 36 5.00 -0.56 -1.46
N GLN A 37 3.86 -0.31 -0.79
CA GLN A 37 2.54 -0.66 -1.30
C GLN A 37 2.19 0.14 -2.56
N LEU A 38 2.53 1.43 -2.63
CA LEU A 38 2.34 2.23 -3.86
C LEU A 38 3.16 1.64 -5.01
N LEU A 39 4.43 1.30 -4.78
CA LEU A 39 5.29 0.68 -5.80
C LEU A 39 4.72 -0.65 -6.29
N THR A 40 4.29 -1.52 -5.37
CA THR A 40 3.67 -2.81 -5.70
C THR A 40 2.40 -2.61 -6.54
N SER A 41 1.58 -1.62 -6.20
CA SER A 41 0.37 -1.29 -6.97
C SER A 41 0.69 -0.71 -8.36
N VAL A 42 1.77 0.07 -8.51
CA VAL A 42 2.26 0.52 -9.82
C VAL A 42 2.60 -0.69 -10.68
N MET A 43 3.44 -1.59 -10.16
CA MET A 43 3.85 -2.80 -10.89
C MET A 43 2.66 -3.65 -11.32
N HIS A 44 1.70 -3.88 -10.41
CA HIS A 44 0.48 -4.61 -10.72
C HIS A 44 -0.31 -3.99 -11.89
N HIS A 45 -0.46 -2.66 -11.90
CA HIS A 45 -1.18 -1.99 -12.99
C HIS A 45 -0.40 -1.94 -14.31
N GLU A 46 0.93 -1.92 -14.25
CA GLU A 46 1.79 -2.06 -15.43
C GLU A 46 1.64 -3.47 -16.03
N ASP A 47 1.71 -4.53 -15.20
CA ASP A 47 1.49 -5.91 -15.62
C ASP A 47 0.09 -6.13 -16.23
N GLU A 48 -0.95 -5.57 -15.61
CA GLU A 48 -2.32 -5.61 -16.17
C GLU A 48 -2.41 -4.88 -17.51
N SER A 49 -1.67 -3.78 -17.67
CA SER A 49 -1.65 -3.02 -18.93
C SER A 49 -0.97 -3.83 -20.04
N ASP A 50 0.08 -4.57 -19.71
CA ASP A 50 0.78 -5.43 -20.66
C ASP A 50 -0.11 -6.59 -21.12
N ARG A 51 -0.85 -7.22 -20.20
CA ARG A 51 -1.87 -8.24 -20.56
C ARG A 51 -2.96 -7.69 -21.48
N LEU A 52 -3.44 -6.46 -21.22
CA LEU A 52 -4.41 -5.80 -22.11
C LEU A 52 -3.87 -5.58 -23.52
N VAL A 53 -2.58 -5.29 -23.65
CA VAL A 53 -1.93 -5.17 -24.96
C VAL A 53 -1.88 -6.53 -25.66
N GLU A 54 -1.51 -7.60 -24.95
CA GLU A 54 -1.51 -8.96 -25.50
C GLU A 54 -2.91 -9.39 -25.97
N ASP A 55 -3.94 -9.12 -25.17
CA ASP A 55 -5.33 -9.44 -25.51
C ASP A 55 -5.81 -8.67 -26.75
N PHE A 56 -5.45 -7.39 -26.86
CA PHE A 56 -5.78 -6.57 -28.03
C PHE A 56 -5.07 -7.07 -29.30
N LEU A 57 -3.76 -7.34 -29.21
CA LEU A 57 -2.98 -7.88 -30.33
C LEU A 57 -3.47 -9.29 -30.74
N GLY A 58 -3.94 -10.07 -29.76
CA GLY A 58 -4.59 -11.36 -29.96
C GLY A 58 -6.02 -11.29 -30.51
N LYS A 59 -6.56 -10.08 -30.75
CA LYS A 59 -7.94 -9.83 -31.18
C LYS A 59 -9.00 -10.38 -30.21
N GLN A 60 -8.66 -10.55 -28.93
CA GLN A 60 -9.57 -10.98 -27.88
C GLN A 60 -10.45 -9.83 -27.38
N ILE A 61 -9.98 -8.59 -27.52
CA ILE A 61 -10.73 -7.36 -27.22
C ILE A 61 -10.71 -6.42 -28.42
N ASP A 62 -11.76 -5.62 -28.57
CA ASP A 62 -11.86 -4.61 -29.63
C ASP A 62 -11.09 -3.33 -29.28
N LEU A 63 -10.95 -2.45 -30.27
CA LEU A 63 -10.19 -1.20 -30.15
C LEU A 63 -10.76 -0.26 -29.09
N ASP A 64 -12.08 -0.11 -29.01
CA ASP A 64 -12.71 0.82 -28.08
C ASP A 64 -12.55 0.33 -26.64
N THR A 65 -12.73 -0.98 -26.43
CA THR A 65 -12.50 -1.63 -25.13
C THR A 65 -11.03 -1.50 -24.71
N PHE A 66 -10.10 -1.73 -25.63
CA PHE A 66 -8.67 -1.58 -25.38
C PHE A 66 -8.32 -0.14 -24.97
N LEU A 67 -8.69 0.86 -25.79
CA LEU A 67 -8.33 2.26 -25.55
C LEU A 67 -8.87 2.75 -24.20
N ASN A 68 -10.14 2.50 -23.91
CA ASN A 68 -10.75 2.95 -22.65
C ASN A 68 -10.07 2.32 -21.43
N THR A 69 -9.85 1.00 -21.46
CA THR A 69 -9.30 0.27 -20.31
C THR A 69 -7.81 0.56 -20.12
N TYR A 70 -7.03 0.55 -21.21
CA TYR A 70 -5.61 0.82 -21.19
C TYR A 70 -5.29 2.24 -20.72
N MET A 71 -6.04 3.24 -21.20
CA MET A 71 -5.84 4.63 -20.77
C MET A 71 -6.10 4.81 -19.28
N GLU A 72 -7.17 4.23 -18.72
CA GLU A 72 -7.42 4.37 -17.28
C GLU A 72 -6.36 3.64 -16.44
N LYS A 73 -5.94 2.43 -16.85
CA LYS A 73 -4.86 1.70 -16.16
C LYS A 73 -3.55 2.50 -16.14
N ARG A 74 -3.14 3.05 -17.29
CA ARG A 74 -1.96 3.92 -17.38
C ARG A 74 -2.11 5.19 -16.55
N ARG A 75 -3.31 5.79 -16.49
CA ARG A 75 -3.59 6.97 -15.66
C ARG A 75 -3.48 6.67 -14.17
N VAL A 76 -3.97 5.51 -13.72
CA VAL A 76 -3.84 5.06 -12.34
C VAL A 76 -2.38 4.78 -12.00
N ALA A 77 -1.68 3.98 -12.82
CA ALA A 77 -0.26 3.67 -12.63
C ALA A 77 0.59 4.94 -12.54
N HIS A 78 0.41 5.89 -13.46
CA HIS A 78 1.13 7.16 -13.44
C HIS A 78 0.86 7.97 -12.17
N ARG A 79 -0.40 8.08 -11.72
CA ARG A 79 -0.72 8.77 -10.45
C ARG A 79 -0.07 8.12 -9.24
N LEU A 80 -0.05 6.79 -9.20
CA LEU A 80 0.58 6.06 -8.10
C LEU A 80 2.10 6.26 -8.12
N ARG A 81 2.72 6.24 -9.30
CA ARG A 81 4.16 6.48 -9.48
C ARG A 81 4.58 7.86 -9.01
N VAL A 82 3.84 8.90 -9.40
CA VAL A 82 4.08 10.27 -8.92
C VAL A 82 3.95 10.37 -7.39
N LYS A 83 2.98 9.68 -6.80
CA LYS A 83 2.81 9.65 -5.33
C LYS A 83 3.96 8.91 -4.64
N GLU A 84 4.39 7.78 -5.18
CA GLU A 84 5.53 7.00 -4.68
C GLU A 84 6.81 7.84 -4.71
N GLU A 85 7.11 8.46 -5.86
CA GLU A 85 8.30 9.30 -6.04
C GLU A 85 8.30 10.48 -5.07
N ARG A 86 7.14 11.13 -4.88
CA ARG A 86 7.01 12.24 -3.94
C ARG A 86 7.23 11.80 -2.50
N LEU A 87 6.67 10.66 -2.10
CA LEU A 87 6.82 10.12 -0.75
C LEU A 87 8.26 9.69 -0.50
N LYS A 88 8.88 9.01 -1.46
CA LYS A 88 10.30 8.65 -1.43
C LYS A 88 11.19 9.88 -1.21
N TYR A 89 10.97 10.95 -1.99
CA TYR A 89 11.70 12.20 -1.82
C TYR A 89 11.56 12.79 -0.42
N GLN A 90 10.34 12.77 0.15
CA GLN A 90 10.09 13.28 1.50
C GLN A 90 10.79 12.43 2.57
N LEU A 91 10.81 11.11 2.42
CA LEU A 91 11.49 10.19 3.34
C LEU A 91 13.01 10.37 3.29
N ASP A 92 13.58 10.48 2.09
CA ASP A 92 15.01 10.73 1.90
C ASP A 92 15.43 12.07 2.51
N ALA A 93 14.59 13.11 2.40
CA ALA A 93 14.83 14.41 3.02
C ALA A 93 14.77 14.34 4.56
N LEU A 94 13.80 13.59 5.11
CA LEU A 94 13.65 13.39 6.56
C LEU A 94 14.85 12.63 7.14
N ALA A 95 15.31 11.57 6.46
CA ALA A 95 16.48 10.80 6.87
C ALA A 95 17.74 11.68 6.92
N LYS A 96 17.93 12.57 5.93
CA LYS A 96 19.04 13.53 5.90
C LYS A 96 18.98 14.58 7.00
N ALA A 97 17.78 15.05 7.37
CA ALA A 97 17.60 16.04 8.42
C ALA A 97 17.73 15.47 9.85
N SER A 98 17.65 14.14 9.99
CA SER A 98 17.81 13.43 11.27
C SER A 98 19.27 13.09 11.60
N HIS A 99 20.20 13.45 10.71
CA HIS A 99 21.66 13.36 10.88
C HIS A 99 22.25 14.76 11.07
#